data_AF-A0AAJ3YBW7-F1
#
_entry.id   AF-A0AAJ3YBW7-F1
#
_cell.length_a   1.000
_cell.length_b   1.000
_cell.length_c   1.000
_cell.angle_alpha   90.00
_cell.angle_beta   90.00
_cell.angle_gamma   90.00
#
_symmetry.space_group_name_H-M   'P 1'
#
loop_
_entity.id
_entity.type
_entity.pdbx_description
1 polymer ?
#
loop_
_entity_poly.entity_id
_entity_poly.type
_entity_poly.pdbx_seq_one_letter_code
_entity_poly.pdbx_strand_id
1 'polypeptide(L)'
;MICAILGCIPASIAKGKGRNFFEWWLYGALLFIVALIHSLCIGKDYKAIEQSQLNEGLVKCPYCAEAIKPEAVKCKHCGSDVKSALNDQQSASFKPTDMSFDAFFIRGNDDFSLNRSSVDEMISRMKKASPNMHPSNLKEKYEGSVDELVNQLPSAVRQEFRNYYSSQL
;
A
#
# COMPACT_ATOMS: atom_id res chain seq x y z
N MET A 1 -38.89 -8.60 5.87
CA MET A 1 -38.14 -7.86 6.92
C MET A 1 -37.43 -8.80 7.90
N ILE A 2 -38.15 -9.76 8.51
CA ILE A 2 -37.57 -10.71 9.49
C ILE A 2 -36.41 -11.54 8.90
N CYS A 3 -36.58 -12.13 7.71
CA CYS A 3 -35.52 -12.92 7.07
C CYS A 3 -34.26 -12.10 6.74
N ALA A 4 -34.42 -10.82 6.43
CA ALA A 4 -33.30 -9.91 6.16
C ALA A 4 -32.46 -9.62 7.41
N ILE A 5 -33.09 -9.54 8.59
CA ILE A 5 -32.39 -9.36 9.87
C ILE A 5 -31.70 -10.67 10.28
N LEU A 6 -32.40 -11.80 10.12
CA LEU A 6 -31.84 -13.11 10.45
C LEU A 6 -30.61 -13.45 9.59
N GLY A 7 -30.62 -13.09 8.30
CA GLY A 7 -29.48 -13.28 7.39
C GLY A 7 -28.18 -12.59 7.83
N CYS A 8 -28.25 -11.54 8.69
CA CYS A 8 -27.07 -10.87 9.20
C CYS A 8 -26.21 -11.75 10.12
N ILE A 9 -26.81 -12.74 10.80
CA ILE A 9 -26.10 -13.64 11.72
C ILE A 9 -25.08 -14.51 10.95
N PRO A 10 -25.49 -15.38 9.99
CA PRO A 10 -24.54 -16.19 9.23
C PRO A 10 -23.58 -15.32 8.40
N ALA A 11 -24.02 -14.14 7.93
CA ALA A 11 -23.16 -13.19 7.22
C ALA A 11 -22.02 -12.63 8.08
N SER A 12 -22.30 -12.31 9.34
CA SER A 12 -21.28 -11.79 10.27
C SER A 12 -20.27 -12.88 10.65
N ILE A 13 -20.73 -14.11 10.85
CA ILE A 13 -19.87 -15.27 11.11
C ILE A 13 -18.95 -15.55 9.90
N ALA A 14 -19.52 -15.56 8.69
CA ALA A 14 -18.76 -15.80 7.47
C ALA A 14 -17.76 -14.66 7.18
N LYS A 15 -18.14 -13.39 7.43
CA LYS A 15 -17.23 -12.24 7.33
C LYS A 15 -16.01 -12.40 8.24
N GLY A 16 -16.21 -12.81 9.49
CA GLY A 16 -15.12 -13.11 10.43
C GLY A 16 -14.19 -14.26 9.99
N LYS A 17 -14.57 -15.02 8.97
CA LYS A 17 -13.79 -16.10 8.35
C LYS A 17 -13.24 -15.74 6.97
N GLY A 18 -13.30 -14.47 6.56
CA GLY A 18 -12.74 -13.99 5.30
C GLY A 18 -13.69 -14.09 4.09
N ARG A 19 -15.01 -14.10 4.31
CA ARG A 19 -16.02 -14.13 3.22
C ARG A 19 -16.70 -12.77 3.03
N ASN A 20 -17.25 -12.56 1.84
CA ASN A 20 -18.03 -11.37 1.52
C ASN A 20 -19.33 -11.34 2.33
N PHE A 21 -19.55 -10.25 3.05
CA PHE A 21 -20.75 -10.09 3.90
C PHE A 21 -22.04 -10.13 3.08
N PHE A 22 -22.10 -9.42 1.94
CA PHE A 22 -23.33 -9.26 1.17
C PHE A 22 -23.80 -10.57 0.51
N GLU A 23 -22.87 -11.35 -0.03
CA GLU A 23 -23.16 -12.67 -0.61
C GLU A 23 -23.77 -13.60 0.44
N TRP A 24 -23.15 -13.66 1.63
CA TRP A 24 -23.64 -14.49 2.72
C TRP A 24 -24.91 -13.97 3.37
N TRP A 25 -25.12 -12.66 3.39
CA TRP A 25 -26.36 -12.05 3.84
C TRP A 25 -27.52 -12.42 2.93
N LEU A 26 -27.34 -12.32 1.61
CA LEU A 26 -28.36 -12.71 0.64
C LEU A 26 -28.64 -14.22 0.74
N TYR A 27 -27.60 -15.04 0.84
CA TYR A 27 -27.73 -16.48 1.05
C TYR A 27 -28.48 -16.82 2.35
N GLY A 28 -28.13 -16.16 3.47
CA GLY A 28 -28.79 -16.34 4.76
C GLY A 28 -30.22 -15.81 4.80
N ALA A 29 -30.54 -14.77 4.05
CA ALA A 29 -31.89 -14.23 3.94
C ALA A 29 -32.84 -15.16 3.19
N LEU A 30 -32.32 -15.96 2.24
CA LEU A 30 -33.09 -16.92 1.45
C LEU A 30 -33.14 -18.32 2.09
N LEU A 31 -32.02 -18.80 2.65
CA LEU A 31 -31.85 -20.17 3.12
C LEU A 31 -31.22 -20.23 4.52
N PHE A 32 -31.86 -19.59 5.50
CA PHE A 32 -31.30 -19.33 6.82
C PHE A 32 -30.68 -20.55 7.53
N ILE A 33 -31.42 -21.66 7.66
CA ILE A 33 -30.96 -22.86 8.40
C ILE A 33 -29.69 -23.43 7.74
N VAL A 34 -29.70 -23.57 6.41
CA VAL A 34 -28.59 -24.13 5.64
C VAL A 34 -27.37 -23.20 5.71
N ALA A 35 -27.59 -21.89 5.53
CA ALA A 35 -26.54 -20.89 5.61
C ALA A 35 -25.89 -20.83 6.99
N LEU A 36 -26.68 -20.99 8.06
CA LEU A 36 -26.16 -21.02 9.43
C LEU A 36 -25.22 -22.21 9.63
N ILE A 37 -25.64 -23.42 9.29
CA ILE A 37 -24.80 -24.63 9.39
C ILE A 37 -23.52 -24.45 8.55
N HIS A 38 -23.65 -23.98 7.31
CA HIS A 38 -22.49 -23.77 6.43
C HIS A 38 -21.52 -22.72 6.98
N SER A 39 -22.03 -21.62 7.56
CA SER A 39 -21.19 -20.58 8.17
C SER A 39 -20.43 -21.07 9.41
N LEU A 40 -20.97 -22.05 10.14
CA LEU A 40 -20.32 -22.64 11.31
C LEU A 40 -19.23 -23.64 10.89
N CYS A 41 -19.52 -24.49 9.90
CA CYS A 41 -18.60 -25.54 9.43
C CYS A 41 -17.46 -25.01 8.55
N ILE A 42 -17.65 -23.89 7.83
CA ILE A 42 -16.62 -23.38 6.92
C ILE A 42 -15.36 -22.94 7.69
N GLY A 43 -14.17 -23.27 7.15
CA GLY A 43 -12.90 -22.84 7.69
C GLY A 43 -12.59 -21.36 7.45
N LYS A 44 -11.56 -20.85 8.12
CA LYS A 44 -11.04 -19.49 7.88
C LYS A 44 -10.28 -19.44 6.56
N ASP A 45 -10.58 -18.43 5.75
CA ASP A 45 -9.76 -18.06 4.60
C ASP A 45 -8.66 -17.11 5.06
N TYR A 46 -7.51 -17.68 5.45
CA TYR A 46 -6.39 -16.90 5.98
C TYR A 46 -5.87 -15.86 4.97
N LYS A 47 -5.92 -16.16 3.66
CA LYS A 47 -5.48 -15.21 2.62
C LYS A 47 -6.42 -14.01 2.52
N ALA A 48 -7.72 -14.25 2.54
CA ALA A 48 -8.70 -13.17 2.51
C ALA A 48 -8.63 -12.29 3.78
N ILE A 49 -8.44 -12.90 4.95
CA ILE A 49 -8.26 -12.19 6.23
C ILE A 49 -6.95 -11.39 6.23
N GLU A 50 -5.86 -11.97 5.75
CA GLU A 50 -4.58 -11.29 5.64
C GLU A 50 -4.67 -10.09 4.68
N GLN A 51 -5.28 -10.28 3.51
CA GLN A 51 -5.48 -9.19 2.55
C GLN A 51 -6.34 -8.07 3.13
N SER A 52 -7.40 -8.39 3.90
CA SER A 52 -8.21 -7.36 4.54
C SER A 52 -7.42 -6.57 5.59
N GLN A 53 -6.58 -7.24 6.37
CA GLN A 53 -5.70 -6.57 7.34
C GLN A 53 -4.70 -5.63 6.66
N LEU A 54 -4.10 -6.06 5.54
CA LEU A 54 -3.20 -5.21 4.75
C LEU A 54 -3.94 -4.01 4.14
N ASN A 55 -5.16 -4.21 3.64
CA ASN A 55 -6.00 -3.13 3.11
C ASN A 55 -6.44 -2.13 4.20
N GLU A 56 -6.59 -2.58 5.45
CA GLU A 56 -6.82 -1.73 6.63
C GLU A 56 -5.55 -0.99 7.09
N GLY A 57 -4.43 -1.16 6.38
CA GLY A 57 -3.17 -0.49 6.65
C GLY A 57 -2.31 -1.17 7.72
N LEU A 58 -2.63 -2.41 8.13
CA LEU A 58 -1.72 -3.19 8.97
C LEU A 58 -0.53 -3.68 8.16
N VAL A 59 0.60 -3.84 8.84
CA VAL A 59 1.84 -4.38 8.27
C VAL A 59 2.25 -5.64 9.02
N LYS A 60 3.06 -6.47 8.37
CA LYS A 60 3.58 -7.70 8.98
C LYS A 60 4.80 -7.38 9.82
N CYS A 61 4.85 -7.95 11.03
CA CYS A 61 6.06 -7.93 11.84
C CYS A 61 7.19 -8.65 11.09
N PRO A 62 8.37 -8.03 10.90
CA PRO A 62 9.47 -8.62 10.13
C PRO A 62 10.13 -9.83 10.81
N TYR A 63 9.80 -10.10 12.08
CA TYR A 63 10.39 -11.20 12.85
C TYR A 63 9.45 -12.40 13.02
N CYS A 64 8.14 -12.19 13.15
CA CYS A 64 7.18 -13.27 13.42
C CYS A 64 5.96 -13.28 12.49
N ALA A 65 5.87 -12.37 11.51
CA ALA A 65 4.77 -12.26 10.55
C ALA A 65 3.37 -12.01 11.14
N GLU A 66 3.28 -11.60 12.41
CA GLU A 66 2.04 -11.13 13.01
C GLU A 66 1.61 -9.77 12.43
N ALA A 67 0.31 -9.55 12.24
CA ALA A 67 -0.22 -8.27 11.81
C ALA A 67 -0.14 -7.22 12.94
N ILE A 68 0.57 -6.12 12.67
CA ILE A 68 0.81 -5.02 13.59
C ILE A 68 0.49 -3.69 12.90
N LYS A 69 0.34 -2.63 13.70
CA LYS A 69 0.17 -1.28 13.16
C LYS A 69 1.49 -0.75 12.60
N PRO A 70 1.49 0.08 11.55
CA PRO A 70 2.71 0.64 10.96
C PRO A 70 3.47 1.54 11.94
N GLU A 71 2.78 2.17 12.90
CA GLU A 71 3.40 2.99 13.95
C GLU A 71 3.91 2.18 15.17
N ALA A 72 3.85 0.85 15.13
CA ALA A 72 4.29 0.03 16.24
C ALA A 72 5.81 0.18 16.47
N VAL A 73 6.20 0.45 17.72
CA VAL A 73 7.62 0.42 18.14
C VAL A 73 8.03 -1.00 18.52
N LYS A 74 7.15 -1.75 19.18
CA LYS A 74 7.36 -3.15 19.56
C LYS A 74 6.21 -4.03 19.10
N CYS A 75 6.52 -5.26 18.69
CA CYS A 75 5.51 -6.24 18.34
C CYS A 75 4.82 -6.77 19.60
N LYS A 76 3.48 -6.73 19.64
CA LYS A 76 2.68 -7.26 20.76
C LYS A 76 2.76 -8.79 20.94
N HIS A 77 3.20 -9.52 19.91
CA HIS A 77 3.23 -10.98 19.90
C HIS A 77 4.61 -11.52 20.27
N CYS A 78 5.67 -11.08 19.58
CA CYS A 78 7.04 -11.56 19.82
C CYS A 78 7.91 -10.62 20.67
N GLY A 79 7.46 -9.40 20.96
CA GLY A 79 8.20 -8.43 21.79
C GLY A 79 9.37 -7.72 21.10
N SER A 80 9.74 -8.09 19.88
CA SER A 80 10.82 -7.46 19.11
C SER A 80 10.57 -5.96 18.88
N ASP A 81 11.63 -5.15 18.90
CA ASP A 81 11.58 -3.78 18.39
C ASP A 81 11.49 -3.83 16.86
N VAL A 82 10.43 -3.27 16.31
CA VAL A 82 10.10 -3.35 14.88
C VAL A 82 10.29 -2.01 14.18
N LYS A 83 10.56 -0.91 14.92
CA LYS A 83 10.52 0.45 14.36
C LYS A 83 11.52 0.63 13.22
N SER A 84 12.78 0.23 13.44
CA SER A 84 13.84 0.34 12.43
C SER A 84 13.53 -0.52 11.21
N ALA A 85 13.23 -1.80 11.44
CA ALA A 85 12.96 -2.75 10.38
C ALA A 85 11.73 -2.35 9.54
N LEU A 86 10.66 -1.83 10.14
CA LEU A 86 9.50 -1.31 9.40
C LEU A 86 9.85 -0.06 8.57
N ASN A 87 10.62 0.87 9.12
CA ASN A 87 11.10 2.05 8.38
C ASN A 87 11.99 1.65 7.19
N ASP A 88 12.81 0.61 7.37
CA ASP A 88 13.68 0.07 6.31
C ASP A 88 12.84 -0.62 5.22
N GLN A 89 11.82 -1.38 5.59
CA GLN A 89 10.87 -1.98 4.64
C GLN A 89 10.10 -0.92 3.84
N GLN A 90 9.65 0.15 4.49
CA GLN A 90 8.98 1.26 3.82
C GLN A 90 9.95 2.00 2.88
N SER A 91 11.21 2.16 3.28
CA SER A 91 12.25 2.74 2.43
C SER A 91 12.55 1.84 1.23
N ALA A 92 12.60 0.52 1.40
CA ALA A 92 12.89 -0.45 0.33
C ALA A 92 11.76 -0.58 -0.71
N SER A 93 10.52 -0.32 -0.30
CA SER A 93 9.35 -0.35 -1.19
C SER A 93 9.04 1.00 -1.87
N PHE A 94 9.87 2.02 -1.67
CA PHE A 94 9.65 3.35 -2.23
C PHE A 94 9.52 3.33 -3.76
N LYS A 95 8.48 4.00 -4.27
CA LYS A 95 8.31 4.31 -5.69
C LYS A 95 8.30 5.83 -5.89
N PRO A 96 8.85 6.35 -7.01
CA PRO A 96 8.74 7.75 -7.38
C PRO A 96 7.32 8.32 -7.31
N THR A 97 6.31 7.50 -7.67
CA THR A 97 4.89 7.87 -7.65
C THR A 97 4.27 7.96 -6.26
N ASP A 98 4.96 7.50 -5.20
CA ASP A 98 4.51 7.69 -3.82
C ASP A 98 4.63 9.16 -3.37
N MET A 99 5.45 9.96 -4.08
CA MET A 99 5.52 11.41 -3.89
C MET A 99 4.44 12.08 -4.74
N SER A 100 3.74 13.05 -4.17
CA SER A 100 2.74 13.82 -4.91
C SER A 100 3.39 14.63 -6.03
N PHE A 101 2.80 14.59 -7.23
CA PHE A 101 3.38 15.22 -8.44
C PHE A 101 3.52 16.74 -8.32
N ASP A 102 2.65 17.39 -7.53
CA ASP A 102 2.68 18.83 -7.25
C ASP A 102 3.90 19.26 -6.43
N ALA A 103 4.53 18.34 -5.70
CA ALA A 103 5.78 18.63 -4.98
C ALA A 103 6.93 18.98 -5.94
N PHE A 104 6.89 18.49 -7.18
CA PHE A 104 7.99 18.61 -8.13
C PHE A 104 8.01 19.92 -8.92
N PHE A 105 7.04 20.81 -8.73
CA PHE A 105 7.05 22.12 -9.37
C PHE A 105 6.60 23.23 -8.42
N ILE A 106 7.08 24.44 -8.69
CA ILE A 106 6.64 25.66 -8.02
C ILE A 106 5.79 26.43 -9.01
N ARG A 107 4.58 26.84 -8.58
CA ARG A 107 3.68 27.66 -9.38
C ARG A 107 4.01 29.14 -9.19
N GLY A 108 4.52 29.78 -10.23
CA GLY A 108 4.63 31.23 -10.34
C GLY A 108 3.34 31.87 -10.85
N ASN A 109 3.39 33.17 -11.13
CA ASN A 109 2.22 33.92 -11.64
C ASN A 109 1.76 33.41 -13.02
N ASP A 110 2.71 33.16 -13.94
CA ASP A 110 2.44 32.69 -15.31
C ASP A 110 3.34 31.52 -15.75
N ASP A 111 4.15 30.97 -14.84
CA ASP A 111 5.15 29.95 -15.17
C ASP A 111 5.25 28.85 -14.10
N PHE A 112 5.73 27.68 -14.51
CA PHE A 112 6.04 26.55 -13.63
C PHE A 112 7.54 26.31 -13.65
N SER A 113 8.17 26.35 -12.48
CA SER A 113 9.59 26.01 -12.34
C SER A 113 9.78 24.67 -11.64
N LEU A 114 10.83 23.95 -12.00
CA LEU A 114 11.16 22.67 -11.37
C LEU A 114 11.58 22.86 -9.91
N ASN A 115 10.94 22.13 -9.00
CA ASN A 115 11.40 22.03 -7.62
C ASN A 115 12.54 21.00 -7.52
N ARG A 116 13.78 21.45 -7.72
CA ARG A 116 14.98 20.57 -7.71
C ARG A 116 15.15 19.82 -6.39
N SER A 117 14.81 20.45 -5.26
CA SER A 117 14.90 19.83 -3.93
C SER A 117 14.03 18.57 -3.81
N SER A 118 12.84 18.57 -4.43
CA SER A 118 11.97 17.39 -4.46
C SER A 118 12.53 16.28 -5.35
N VAL A 119 13.21 16.63 -6.45
CA VAL A 119 13.91 15.65 -7.30
C VAL A 119 15.09 15.03 -6.56
N ASP A 120 15.90 15.83 -5.86
CA ASP A 120 17.03 15.35 -5.07
C ASP A 120 16.56 14.42 -3.94
N GLU A 121 15.48 14.79 -3.26
CA GLU A 121 14.87 13.95 -2.22
C GLU A 121 14.37 12.61 -2.79
N MET A 122 13.71 12.64 -3.95
CA MET A 122 13.27 11.44 -4.64
C MET A 122 14.45 10.52 -4.99
N ILE A 123 15.52 11.06 -5.57
CA ILE A 123 16.73 10.29 -5.94
C ILE A 123 17.41 9.72 -4.69
N SER A 124 17.49 10.49 -3.60
CA SER A 124 18.03 10.02 -2.33
C SER A 124 17.24 8.82 -1.78
N ARG A 125 15.90 8.89 -1.82
CA ARG A 125 15.03 7.77 -1.44
C ARG A 125 15.21 6.56 -2.36
N MET A 126 15.34 6.76 -3.67
CA MET A 126 15.62 5.67 -4.62
C MET A 126 16.95 4.97 -4.34
N LYS A 127 18.02 5.73 -4.07
CA LYS A 127 19.34 5.20 -3.70
C LYS A 127 19.29 4.42 -2.39
N LYS A 128 18.54 4.92 -1.40
CA LYS A 128 18.33 4.23 -0.11
C LYS A 128 17.51 2.94 -0.26
N ALA A 129 16.51 2.93 -1.14
CA ALA A 129 15.64 1.78 -1.40
C ALA A 129 16.36 0.61 -2.11
N SER A 130 17.44 0.90 -2.84
CA SER A 130 18.24 -0.08 -3.59
C SER A 130 19.71 0.02 -3.20
N PRO A 131 20.09 -0.38 -1.97
CA PRO A 131 21.48 -0.35 -1.54
C PRO A 131 22.35 -1.26 -2.45
N ASN A 132 23.57 -0.83 -2.76
CA ASN A 132 24.56 -1.56 -3.57
C ASN A 132 24.23 -1.74 -5.07
N MET A 133 23.37 -0.90 -5.63
CA MET A 133 23.02 -0.94 -7.06
C MET A 133 23.81 0.10 -7.86
N HIS A 134 24.40 -0.30 -9.01
CA HIS A 134 25.07 0.63 -9.92
C HIS A 134 24.06 1.63 -10.52
N PRO A 135 24.42 2.92 -10.73
CA PRO A 135 23.46 3.93 -11.17
C PRO A 135 22.69 3.61 -12.45
N SER A 136 23.35 2.95 -13.42
CA SER A 136 22.72 2.51 -14.67
C SER A 136 21.55 1.56 -14.44
N ASN A 137 21.72 0.57 -13.55
CA ASN A 137 20.68 -0.41 -13.24
C ASN A 137 19.58 0.25 -12.39
N LEU A 138 19.94 1.25 -11.58
CA LEU A 138 18.98 2.02 -10.78
C LEU A 138 18.01 2.78 -11.68
N LYS A 139 18.51 3.40 -12.76
CA LYS A 139 17.68 4.09 -13.75
C LYS A 139 16.70 3.13 -14.42
N GLU A 140 17.18 1.98 -14.87
CA GLU A 140 16.36 0.94 -15.51
C GLU A 140 15.25 0.43 -14.57
N LYS A 141 15.56 0.18 -13.29
CA LYS A 141 14.58 -0.30 -12.30
C LYS A 141 13.41 0.65 -12.09
N TYR A 142 13.64 1.96 -12.12
CA TYR A 142 12.62 2.97 -11.81
C TYR A 142 12.09 3.71 -13.03
N GLU A 143 12.56 3.41 -14.24
CA GLU A 143 12.23 4.13 -15.49
C GLU A 143 10.71 4.28 -15.68
N GLY A 144 9.96 3.17 -15.60
CA GLY A 144 8.50 3.19 -15.78
C GLY A 144 7.76 4.05 -14.75
N SER A 145 8.17 4.01 -13.47
CA SER A 145 7.55 4.83 -12.41
C SER A 145 7.93 6.31 -12.51
N VAL A 146 9.16 6.61 -12.94
CA VAL A 146 9.60 7.99 -13.20
C VAL A 146 8.84 8.55 -14.40
N ASP A 147 8.66 7.78 -15.47
CA ASP A 147 7.88 8.21 -16.64
C ASP A 147 6.42 8.48 -16.29
N GLU A 148 5.80 7.62 -15.49
CA GLU A 148 4.45 7.83 -14.98
C GLU A 148 4.33 9.15 -14.20
N LEU A 149 5.27 9.42 -13.30
CA LEU A 149 5.33 10.69 -12.56
C LEU A 149 5.50 11.89 -13.52
N VAL A 150 6.46 11.81 -14.45
CA VAL A 150 6.73 12.90 -15.41
C VAL A 150 5.52 13.20 -16.30
N ASN A 151 4.74 12.18 -16.66
CA ASN A 151 3.54 12.36 -17.46
C ASN A 151 2.44 13.14 -16.72
N GLN A 152 2.44 13.15 -15.39
CA GLN A 152 1.52 13.95 -14.57
C GLN A 152 1.98 15.41 -14.40
N LEU A 153 3.27 15.70 -14.62
CA LEU A 153 3.80 17.06 -14.48
C LEU A 153 3.32 18.00 -15.61
N PRO A 154 3.23 19.32 -15.36
CA PRO A 154 3.02 20.31 -16.41
C PRO A 154 4.08 20.19 -17.51
N SER A 155 3.68 20.33 -18.78
CA SER A 155 4.58 20.16 -19.94
C SER A 155 5.83 21.05 -19.88
N ALA A 156 5.71 22.25 -19.31
CA ALA A 156 6.79 23.22 -19.14
C ALA A 156 7.99 22.67 -18.34
N VAL A 157 7.75 21.82 -17.33
CA VAL A 157 8.80 21.31 -16.43
C VAL A 157 9.31 19.92 -16.79
N ARG A 158 8.62 19.18 -17.68
CA ARG A 158 8.96 17.77 -17.98
C ARG A 158 10.38 17.59 -18.51
N GLN A 159 10.79 18.42 -19.46
CA GLN A 159 12.12 18.31 -20.05
C GLN A 159 13.21 18.71 -19.06
N GLU A 160 12.95 19.76 -18.28
CA GLU A 160 13.86 20.21 -17.22
C GLU A 160 14.06 19.11 -16.17
N PHE A 161 12.96 18.47 -15.74
CA PHE A 161 13.00 17.32 -14.83
C PHE A 161 13.88 16.20 -15.40
N ARG A 162 13.65 15.76 -16.65
CA ARG A 162 14.39 14.65 -17.26
C ARG A 162 15.89 14.94 -17.36
N ASN A 163 16.24 16.17 -17.74
CA ASN A 163 17.63 16.62 -17.82
C ASN A 163 18.30 16.61 -16.45
N TYR A 164 17.63 17.19 -15.44
CA TYR A 164 18.17 17.27 -14.08
C TYR A 164 18.29 15.88 -13.44
N TYR A 165 17.25 15.05 -13.52
CA TYR A 165 17.24 13.67 -13.05
C TYR A 165 18.38 12.84 -13.65
N SER A 166 18.59 12.96 -14.96
CA SER A 166 19.68 12.23 -15.65
C SER A 166 21.08 12.73 -15.28
N SER A 167 21.22 13.98 -14.79
CA SER A 167 22.51 14.51 -14.34
C SER A 167 22.89 14.09 -12.91
N GLN A 168 21.92 13.66 -12.11
CA GLN A 168 22.08 13.31 -10.68
C GLN A 168 22.19 11.79 -10.41
N LEU A 169 21.98 10.99 -11.46
CA LEU A 169 22.09 9.52 -11.47
C LEU A 169 23.34 9.09 -12.22
#